data_AF-A0A1M6LHK1-F1
#
_entry.id   AF-A0A1M6LHK1-F1
#
_cell.length_a   1.000
_cell.length_b   1.000
_cell.length_c   1.000
_cell.angle_alpha   90.00
_cell.angle_beta   90.00
_cell.angle_gamma   90.00
#
_symmetry.space_group_name_H-M   'P 1'
#
loop_
_entity.id
_entity.type
_entity.pdbx_description
1 polymer ?
#
loop_
_entity_poly.entity_id
_entity_poly.type
_entity_poly.pdbx_seq_one_letter_code
_entity_poly.pdbx_strand_id
1 'polypeptide(L)'
;MQNYEDLTLNFIKSAKEILGNEKVKTNIKASLIGEDFSAFCKYKPSLYFHLGCDSKHHLHSDKFFPRDKTIEVGLRLLGLFIANM
;
A
#
# COMPACT_ATOMS: atom_id res chain seq x y z
N MET A 1 0.55 9.81 10.51
CA MET A 1 1.55 8.98 9.81
C MET A 1 1.93 9.69 8.53
N GLN A 2 3.21 9.89 8.25
CA GLN A 2 3.68 10.52 7.03
C GLN A 2 4.69 9.60 6.36
N ASN A 3 4.49 9.30 5.08
CA ASN A 3 5.42 8.48 4.31
C ASN A 3 6.65 9.31 3.91
N TYR A 4 7.80 8.65 3.82
CA TYR A 4 9.02 9.28 3.31
C TYR A 4 8.92 9.44 1.78
N GLU A 5 9.25 10.63 1.28
CA GLU A 5 8.97 11.03 -0.09
C GLU A 5 9.69 10.15 -1.13
N ASP A 6 11.01 9.95 -0.99
CA ASP A 6 11.79 9.17 -1.96
C ASP A 6 11.33 7.71 -2.03
N LEU A 7 11.04 7.09 -0.87
CA LEU A 7 10.51 5.72 -0.81
C LEU A 7 9.14 5.64 -1.49
N THR A 8 8.31 6.67 -1.30
CA THR A 8 6.99 6.76 -1.92
C THR A 8 7.11 6.85 -3.45
N LEU A 9 8.00 7.70 -3.96
CA LEU A 9 8.23 7.85 -5.40
C LEU A 9 8.77 6.56 -6.04
N ASN A 10 9.74 5.91 -5.39
CA ASN A 10 10.31 4.64 -5.86
C ASN A 10 9.29 3.51 -5.87
N PHE A 11 8.45 3.44 -4.84
CA PHE A 11 7.36 2.48 -4.78
C PHE A 11 6.30 2.75 -5.85
N ILE A 12 5.92 4.01 -6.07
CA ILE A 12 4.96 4.38 -7.14
C ILE A 12 5.48 3.93 -8.51
N LYS A 13 6.77 4.11 -8.79
CA LYS A 13 7.39 3.64 -10.03
C LYS A 13 7.26 2.12 -10.17
N SER A 14 7.69 1.37 -9.16
CA SER A 14 7.62 -0.11 -9.15
C SER A 14 6.17 -0.62 -9.25
N ALA A 15 5.23 0.04 -8.55
CA ALA A 15 3.82 -0.31 -8.60
C ALA A 15 3.20 -0.08 -9.97
N LYS A 16 3.58 0.99 -10.67
CA LYS A 16 3.11 1.28 -12.03
C LYS A 16 3.58 0.25 -13.05
N GLU A 17 4.78 -0.29 -12.89
CA GLU A 17 5.30 -1.38 -13.73
C GLU A 17 4.46 -2.66 -13.59
N ILE A 18 3.96 -2.95 -12.39
CA ILE A 18 3.17 -4.16 -12.12
C ILE A 18 1.67 -3.97 -12.45
N LEU A 19 1.10 -2.84 -12.06
CA LEU A 19 -0.35 -2.62 -12.06
C LEU A 19 -0.87 -1.80 -13.24
N GLY A 20 0.00 -1.05 -13.91
CA GLY A 20 -0.40 0.00 -14.85
C GLY A 20 -0.66 1.34 -14.14
N ASN A 21 -0.59 2.43 -14.90
CA ASN A 21 -0.71 3.80 -14.37
C ASN A 21 -2.08 4.08 -13.77
N GLU A 22 -3.14 3.55 -14.37
CA GLU A 22 -4.52 3.82 -14.01
C GLU A 22 -4.92 3.23 -12.66
N LYS A 23 -4.23 2.18 -12.20
CA LYS A 23 -4.53 1.46 -10.95
C LYS A 23 -3.74 1.97 -9.75
N VAL A 24 -2.71 2.79 -9.96
CA VAL A 24 -1.93 3.42 -8.89
C VAL A 24 -2.51 4.79 -8.58
N LYS A 25 -3.18 4.92 -7.42
CA LYS A 25 -3.79 6.17 -6.98
C LYS A 25 -2.89 6.84 -5.94
N THR A 26 -2.35 8.02 -6.27
CA THR A 26 -1.43 8.78 -5.41
C THR A 26 -2.12 9.93 -4.68
N ASN A 27 -3.18 10.49 -5.27
CA ASN A 27 -3.98 11.54 -4.64
C ASN A 27 -5.07 10.92 -3.76
N ILE A 28 -4.66 10.40 -2.60
CA ILE A 28 -5.57 9.84 -1.60
C ILE A 28 -5.69 10.78 -0.40
N LYS A 29 -6.89 10.88 0.18
CA LYS A 29 -7.06 11.57 1.47
C LYS A 29 -6.39 10.75 2.56
N ALA A 30 -5.79 11.44 3.54
CA ALA A 30 -5.28 10.79 4.73
C ALA A 30 -6.40 9.98 5.40
N SER A 31 -6.11 8.73 5.73
CA SER A 31 -7.01 7.88 6.51
C SER A 31 -7.03 8.36 7.96
N LEU A 32 -8.20 8.29 8.59
CA LEU A 32 -8.38 8.53 10.04
C LEU A 32 -8.19 7.25 10.86
N ILE A 33 -7.78 6.14 10.23
CA ILE A 33 -7.47 4.88 10.92
C ILE A 33 -6.25 5.09 11.81
N GLY A 34 -6.38 4.70 13.08
CA GLY A 34 -5.26 4.60 14.01
C GLY A 34 -4.44 3.36 13.72
N GLU A 35 -3.29 3.53 13.06
CA GLU A 35 -2.36 2.46 12.71
C GLU A 35 -1.10 2.53 13.57
N ASP A 36 -0.75 1.43 14.24
CA ASP A 36 0.42 1.36 15.13
C ASP A 36 1.74 1.45 14.36
N PHE A 37 1.74 1.13 13.06
CA PHE A 37 2.86 1.31 12.15
C PHE A 37 3.42 2.74 12.17
N SER A 38 2.57 3.72 12.47
CA SER A 38 2.95 5.12 12.61
C SER A 38 4.03 5.36 13.68
N ALA A 39 4.19 4.46 14.65
CA ALA A 39 5.28 4.50 15.62
C ALA A 39 6.66 4.31 14.96
N PHE A 40 6.77 3.40 13.99
CA PHE A 40 8.03 3.16 13.26
C PHE A 40 8.41 4.34 12.37
N CYS A 41 7.41 5.02 11.78
CA CYS A 41 7.62 6.20 10.94
C CYS A 41 8.33 7.35 11.67
N LYS A 42 8.33 7.37 13.01
CA LYS A 42 9.03 8.39 13.82
C LYS A 42 10.56 8.19 13.82
N TYR A 43 11.03 6.99 13.56
CA TYR A 43 12.43 6.61 13.76
C TYR A 43 13.15 6.20 12.47
N LYS A 44 12.41 5.78 11.45
CA LYS A 44 12.97 5.31 10.17
C LYS A 44 12.18 5.85 8.98
N PRO A 45 12.85 6.17 7.86
CA PRO A 45 12.19 6.35 6.57
C PRO A 45 11.27 5.15 6.32
N SER A 46 9.97 5.42 6.22
CA SER A 46 8.95 4.38 6.18
C SER A 46 7.94 4.69 5.08
N LEU A 47 7.37 3.62 4.53
CA LEU A 47 6.33 3.67 3.53
C LEU A 47 5.18 2.78 3.98
N TYR A 48 3.98 3.35 4.01
CA TYR A 48 2.73 2.63 4.19
C TYR A 48 1.82 2.91 2.98
N PHE A 49 1.17 1.87 2.46
CA PHE A 49 0.27 2.00 1.32
C PHE A 49 -0.97 1.12 1.51
N HIS A 50 -2.06 1.50 0.86
CA HIS A 50 -3.27 0.69 0.80
C HIS A 50 -3.27 -0.15 -0.47
N LEU A 51 -3.47 -1.46 -0.30
CA LEU A 51 -3.67 -2.38 -1.41
C LEU A 51 -5.17 -2.65 -1.57
N GLY A 52 -5.71 -2.35 -2.75
CA GLY A 52 -7.09 -2.67 -3.09
C GLY A 52 -7.34 -4.18 -3.04
N CYS A 53 -8.40 -4.61 -2.35
CA CYS A 53 -8.73 -6.02 -2.17
C CYS A 53 -10.09 -6.44 -2.73
N ASP A 54 -10.80 -5.53 -3.40
CA ASP A 54 -12.13 -5.75 -4.01
C ASP A 54 -13.19 -6.37 -3.06
N SER A 55 -13.05 -6.20 -1.74
CA SER A 55 -14.08 -6.56 -0.78
C SER A 55 -15.28 -5.62 -0.91
N LYS A 56 -16.49 -6.18 -0.92
CA LYS A 56 -17.75 -5.39 -0.91
C LYS A 56 -18.03 -4.73 0.43
N HIS A 57 -17.41 -5.23 1.49
CA HIS A 57 -17.60 -4.77 2.85
C HIS A 57 -16.31 -4.12 3.37
N HIS A 58 -16.47 -3.10 4.22
CA HIS A 58 -15.35 -2.39 4.82
C HIS A 58 -14.58 -3.25 5.82
N LEU A 59 -13.35 -2.83 6.13
CA LEU A 59 -12.58 -3.37 7.24
C LEU A 59 -13.41 -3.33 8.53
N HIS A 60 -13.29 -4.36 9.37
CA HIS A 60 -14.08 -4.61 10.59
C HIS A 60 -15.53 -5.06 10.42
N SER A 61 -16.03 -5.24 9.19
CA SER A 61 -17.29 -5.98 9.00
C SER A 61 -17.07 -7.49 9.20
N ASP A 62 -18.06 -8.15 9.80
CA ASP A 62 -18.20 -9.61 9.86
C ASP A 62 -18.28 -10.28 8.46
N LYS A 63 -18.57 -9.50 7.43
CA LYS A 63 -18.64 -9.92 6.01
C LYS A 63 -17.43 -9.48 5.19
N PHE A 64 -16.39 -8.93 5.83
CA PHE A 64 -15.16 -8.56 5.15
C PHE A 64 -14.53 -9.79 4.49
N PHE A 65 -14.41 -9.77 3.16
CA PHE A 65 -13.91 -10.90 2.39
C PHE A 65 -13.08 -10.41 1.19
N PRO A 66 -11.75 -10.26 1.35
CA PRO A 66 -10.87 -9.79 0.28
C PRO A 66 -10.68 -10.88 -0.78
N ARG A 67 -10.36 -10.48 -2.02
CA ARG A 67 -10.05 -11.42 -3.10
C ARG A 67 -8.65 -12.04 -2.91
N ASP A 68 -8.54 -13.36 -3.02
CA ASP A 68 -7.26 -14.10 -2.88
C ASP A 68 -6.12 -13.58 -3.76
N LYS A 69 -6.44 -13.16 -4.99
CA LYS A 69 -5.47 -12.57 -5.93
C LYS A 69 -4.73 -11.35 -5.36
N THR A 70 -5.30 -10.68 -4.37
CA THR A 70 -4.64 -9.56 -3.68
C THR A 70 -3.34 -9.98 -3.00
N ILE A 71 -3.23 -11.23 -2.52
CA ILE A 71 -2.00 -11.76 -1.91
C ILE A 71 -0.87 -11.80 -2.94
N GLU A 72 -1.13 -12.38 -4.12
CA GLU A 72 -0.16 -12.45 -5.22
C GLU A 72 0.30 -11.05 -5.64
N VAL A 73 -0.64 -10.12 -5.77
CA VAL A 73 -0.33 -8.72 -6.13
C VAL A 73 0.55 -8.07 -5.07
N GLY A 74 0.23 -8.24 -3.78
CA GLY A 74 1.01 -7.69 -2.68
C GLY A 74 2.45 -8.21 -2.67
N LEU A 75 2.62 -9.52 -2.88
CA LEU A 75 3.94 -10.15 -2.98
C LEU A 75 4.75 -9.60 -4.15
N ARG A 76 4.13 -9.43 -5.33
CA ARG A 76 4.81 -8.88 -6.51
C ARG A 76 5.24 -7.43 -6.28
N LEU A 77 4.38 -6.61 -5.67
CA LEU A 77 4.68 -5.21 -5.38
C LEU A 77 5.86 -5.08 -4.40
N LEU A 78 5.82 -5.80 -3.28
CA LEU A 78 6.89 -5.79 -2.30
C LEU A 78 8.18 -6.38 -2.86
N GLY A 79 8.09 -7.50 -3.58
CA GLY A 79 9.23 -8.18 -4.18
C GLY A 79 9.98 -7.30 -5.18
N LEU A 80 9.26 -6.67 -6.11
CA LEU A 80 9.87 -5.76 -7.08
C LEU A 80 10.44 -4.51 -6.40
N PHE A 81 9.71 -3.94 -5.44
CA PHE A 81 10.19 -2.75 -4.73
C PHE A 81 11.50 -3.04 -3.99
N ILE A 82 11.58 -4.14 -3.24
CA ILE A 82 12.79 -4.54 -2.51
C ILE A 82 13.94 -4.87 -3.48
N ALA A 83 13.66 -5.51 -4.61
CA ALA A 83 14.69 -5.83 -5.60
C ALA A 83 15.28 -4.59 -6.30
N ASN A 84 14.54 -3.47 -6.29
CA ASN A 84 14.92 -2.21 -6.93
C ASN A 84 15.43 -1.15 -5.94
N MET A 85 15.48 -1.46 -4.64
CA MET A 85 16.06 -0.60 -3.59
C MET A 85 17.58 -0.75 -3.53
#